data_AF-A0A7Y0E324-F1
#
_entry.id   AF-A0A7Y0E324-F1
#
_cell.length_a   1.000
_cell.length_b   1.000
_cell.length_c   1.000
_cell.angle_alpha   90.00
_cell.angle_beta   90.00
_cell.angle_gamma   90.00
#
_symmetry.space_group_name_H-M   'P 1'
#
loop_
_entity.id
_entity.type
_entity.pdbx_description
1 polymer ?
#
loop_
_entity_poly.entity_id
_entity_poly.type
_entity_poly.pdbx_seq_one_letter_code
_entity_poly.pdbx_strand_id
1 'polypeptide(L)'
;MHIGLTLYGATPEDVMQDVYFREDFAALHAYPDGIDSLTVDGFRCVSAVRSIEGTPYEDMETPWGYGGPVATSEGAFWRGLGMWRQRQADHGRVAEFVRLHPFLNPAALRGSLDQIRFDRLTVLVDLTEPAEQRRARYNKGTRYSLRKAERQLEIRQMGAEDGSLFRRLYDVGLTRNAALDGYYFSDDYFTRLLSADWATTWVASLDGEPCAVACFLRGGPFAHYHLSGGTDAARDSFAHYLLLETAFRHFAERGCRWMHLGGGRTAAPDDQLLHFKSKFSPILIPFYTGGIVFDRATYTALSTGATERFLSYRFTKPQAAPELQPSLRVARPEDFQDFFRLKCDVDNVVWSGAVKPPDYTFMADWFAHAVGPDNNRTILIAESRGSVVGYAYVDDTEDGVVVTVGLAASEAQRQAFRPILRLVLDWVSTERAGQDVLTWLYDSNRFLTSAFEAEGFQVDAGVPKLDVFTAATGDNESQRRWRRPAEVS
;
A
#
# COMPACT_ATOMS: atom_id res chain seq x y z
N MET A 1 10.08 -21.00 5.43
CA MET A 1 8.79 -20.40 5.01
C MET A 1 8.98 -19.84 3.61
N HIS A 2 8.06 -20.07 2.68
CA HIS A 2 8.10 -19.51 1.32
C HIS A 2 7.36 -18.16 1.32
N ILE A 3 7.74 -17.18 0.49
CA ILE A 3 6.93 -15.98 0.27
C ILE A 3 5.59 -16.40 -0.35
N GLY A 4 4.51 -16.36 0.43
CA GLY A 4 3.18 -16.65 -0.09
C GLY A 4 2.74 -15.57 -1.08
N LEU A 5 1.96 -15.94 -2.10
CA LEU A 5 1.33 -14.99 -3.04
C LEU A 5 0.32 -14.07 -2.35
N THR A 6 -0.20 -14.49 -1.20
CA THR A 6 -1.22 -13.78 -0.43
C THR A 6 -0.81 -13.54 1.01
N LEU A 7 -1.48 -12.59 1.64
CA LEU A 7 -1.30 -12.16 3.03
C LEU A 7 -2.56 -12.43 3.86
N TYR A 8 -2.43 -12.25 5.18
CA TYR A 8 -3.54 -12.20 6.15
C TYR A 8 -4.48 -13.42 6.15
N GLY A 9 -4.00 -14.58 5.71
CA GLY A 9 -4.75 -15.84 5.74
C GLY A 9 -5.81 -16.00 4.66
N ALA A 10 -5.77 -15.18 3.60
CA ALA A 10 -6.51 -15.42 2.35
C ALA A 10 -5.75 -16.38 1.44
N THR A 11 -6.45 -17.24 0.71
CA THR A 11 -5.84 -18.01 -0.39
C THR A 11 -5.87 -17.21 -1.69
N PRO A 12 -5.07 -17.58 -2.70
CA PRO A 12 -5.22 -16.98 -4.02
C PRO A 12 -6.61 -17.12 -4.63
N GLU A 13 -7.28 -18.26 -4.39
CA GLU A 13 -8.65 -18.52 -4.84
C GLU A 13 -9.66 -17.59 -4.16
N ASP A 14 -9.46 -17.28 -2.88
CA ASP A 14 -10.25 -16.26 -2.20
C ASP A 14 -10.14 -14.93 -2.97
N VAL A 15 -8.91 -14.47 -3.24
CA VAL A 15 -8.64 -13.19 -3.93
C VAL A 15 -9.22 -13.18 -5.34
N MET A 16 -9.14 -14.28 -6.08
CA MET A 16 -9.73 -14.39 -7.44
C MET A 16 -11.24 -14.24 -7.48
N GLN A 17 -11.93 -14.54 -6.38
CA GLN A 17 -13.38 -14.42 -6.24
C GLN A 17 -13.82 -13.00 -5.83
N ASP A 18 -12.89 -12.11 -5.50
CA ASP A 18 -13.22 -10.75 -5.10
C ASP A 18 -13.90 -9.98 -6.25
N VAL A 19 -14.78 -9.04 -5.88
CA VAL A 19 -15.56 -8.18 -6.78
C VAL A 19 -14.67 -7.45 -7.78
N TYR A 20 -13.47 -7.07 -7.34
CA TYR A 20 -12.50 -6.32 -8.13
C TYR A 20 -12.01 -7.04 -9.38
N PHE A 21 -12.18 -8.36 -9.45
CA PHE A 21 -11.82 -9.16 -10.61
C PHE A 21 -13.00 -9.42 -11.56
N ARG A 22 -14.22 -9.00 -11.20
CA ARG A 22 -15.38 -9.17 -12.07
C ARG A 22 -15.39 -8.15 -13.20
N GLU A 23 -15.74 -8.62 -14.39
CA GLU A 23 -15.77 -7.79 -15.59
C GLU A 23 -16.91 -6.75 -15.55
N ASP A 24 -18.06 -7.09 -14.97
CA ASP A 24 -19.18 -6.16 -14.81
C ASP A 24 -18.87 -5.02 -13.82
N PHE A 25 -18.16 -5.32 -12.73
CA PHE A 25 -17.61 -4.32 -11.83
C PHE A 25 -16.59 -3.42 -12.54
N ALA A 26 -15.63 -4.03 -13.24
CA ALA A 26 -14.61 -3.26 -13.97
C ALA A 26 -15.22 -2.37 -15.06
N ALA A 27 -16.23 -2.87 -15.78
CA ALA A 27 -16.94 -2.14 -16.83
C ALA A 27 -17.74 -0.95 -16.27
N LEU A 28 -18.33 -1.08 -15.06
CA LEU A 28 -19.00 0.05 -14.40
C LEU A 28 -18.03 1.23 -14.20
N HIS A 29 -16.79 0.94 -13.82
CA HIS A 29 -15.76 1.95 -13.62
C HIS A 29 -15.08 2.40 -14.92
N ALA A 30 -15.01 1.53 -15.92
CA ALA A 30 -14.43 1.85 -17.21
C ALA A 30 -15.30 2.81 -18.02
N TYR A 31 -16.61 2.82 -17.81
CA TYR A 31 -17.55 3.62 -18.59
C TYR A 31 -17.14 5.12 -18.69
N PRO A 32 -17.18 5.73 -19.90
CA PRO A 32 -17.67 5.19 -21.17
C PRO A 32 -16.65 4.36 -21.97
N ASP A 33 -15.42 4.20 -21.46
CA ASP A 33 -14.39 3.39 -22.09
C ASP A 33 -14.66 1.88 -21.90
N GLY A 34 -13.71 1.06 -22.36
CA GLY A 34 -13.75 -0.39 -22.24
C GLY A 34 -12.87 -0.96 -21.13
N ILE A 35 -12.93 -2.28 -21.00
CA ILE A 35 -12.01 -3.07 -20.20
C ILE A 35 -11.24 -4.03 -21.09
N ASP A 36 -10.12 -4.54 -20.59
CA ASP A 36 -9.56 -5.79 -21.06
C ASP A 36 -9.39 -6.76 -19.87
N SER A 37 -9.52 -8.05 -20.13
CA SER A 37 -9.43 -9.10 -19.12
C SER A 37 -8.72 -10.33 -19.67
N LEU A 38 -8.05 -11.06 -18.78
CA LEU A 38 -7.46 -12.36 -19.05
C LEU A 38 -7.75 -13.30 -17.90
N THR A 39 -8.45 -14.40 -18.20
CA THR A 39 -8.61 -15.54 -17.30
C THR A 39 -8.05 -16.77 -17.99
N VAL A 40 -7.01 -17.36 -17.41
CA VAL A 40 -6.41 -18.62 -17.86
C VAL A 40 -6.18 -19.51 -16.64
N ASP A 41 -5.87 -20.78 -16.85
CA ASP A 41 -5.70 -21.77 -15.77
C ASP A 41 -4.82 -21.24 -14.62
N GLY A 42 -5.48 -20.94 -13.48
CA GLY A 42 -4.86 -20.40 -12.29
C GLY A 42 -4.37 -18.95 -12.36
N PHE A 43 -4.84 -18.11 -13.30
CA PHE A 43 -4.48 -16.68 -13.41
C PHE A 43 -5.68 -15.81 -13.80
N ARG A 44 -5.79 -14.63 -13.18
CA ARG A 44 -6.80 -13.63 -13.53
C ARG A 44 -6.22 -12.22 -13.49
N CYS A 45 -6.57 -11.40 -14.49
CA CYS A 45 -6.28 -9.97 -14.51
C CYS A 45 -7.41 -9.25 -15.26
N VAL A 46 -7.81 -8.08 -14.77
CA VAL A 46 -8.81 -7.22 -15.43
C VAL A 46 -8.45 -5.76 -15.15
N SER A 47 -8.52 -4.94 -16.18
CA SER A 47 -8.21 -3.51 -16.08
C SER A 47 -9.07 -2.68 -17.02
N ALA A 48 -9.38 -1.47 -16.58
CA ALA A 48 -9.98 -0.45 -17.42
C ALA A 48 -8.96 0.07 -18.43
N VAL A 49 -9.42 0.27 -19.65
CA VAL A 49 -8.66 0.88 -20.74
C VAL A 49 -8.96 2.37 -20.76
N ARG A 50 -7.92 3.20 -20.91
CA ARG A 50 -8.04 4.66 -20.94
C ARG A 50 -7.33 5.24 -22.15
N SER A 51 -7.98 6.17 -22.82
CA SER A 51 -7.31 7.03 -23.79
C SER A 51 -6.37 8.00 -23.08
N ILE A 52 -5.16 8.17 -23.61
CA ILE A 52 -4.21 9.16 -23.11
C ILE A 52 -4.47 10.49 -23.83
N GLU A 53 -4.97 11.48 -23.09
CA GLU A 53 -5.37 12.79 -23.62
C GLU A 53 -4.27 13.43 -24.48
N GLY A 54 -4.65 13.92 -25.66
CA GLY A 54 -3.72 14.58 -26.59
C GLY A 54 -2.81 13.64 -27.39
N THR A 55 -3.03 12.32 -27.32
CA THR A 55 -2.22 11.32 -28.03
C THR A 55 -3.11 10.26 -28.69
N PRO A 56 -2.59 9.46 -29.65
CA PRO A 56 -3.31 8.31 -30.20
C PRO A 56 -3.17 7.04 -29.34
N TYR A 57 -2.52 7.14 -28.18
CA TYR A 57 -2.18 6.00 -27.34
C TYR A 57 -3.20 5.78 -26.24
N GLU A 58 -3.16 4.56 -25.71
CA GLU A 58 -3.98 4.15 -24.60
C GLU A 58 -3.11 3.48 -23.53
N ASP A 59 -3.51 3.62 -22.28
CA ASP A 59 -2.95 2.92 -21.14
C ASP A 59 -4.08 2.29 -20.32
N MET A 60 -3.71 1.64 -19.22
CA MET A 60 -4.63 0.85 -18.43
C MET A 60 -4.55 1.21 -16.97
N GLU A 61 -5.62 0.97 -16.24
CA GLU A 61 -5.61 0.98 -14.79
C GLU A 61 -6.56 -0.07 -14.21
N THR A 62 -6.22 -0.62 -13.05
CA THR A 62 -7.19 -1.42 -12.29
C THR A 62 -8.44 -0.59 -12.00
N PRO A 63 -9.64 -1.20 -11.95
CA PRO A 63 -10.87 -0.49 -11.64
C PRO A 63 -10.82 0.22 -10.27
N TRP A 64 -11.80 1.07 -10.01
CA TRP A 64 -11.83 1.87 -8.79
C TRP A 64 -11.88 0.97 -7.54
N GLY A 65 -10.81 0.99 -6.76
CA GLY A 65 -10.59 0.07 -5.65
C GLY A 65 -9.27 -0.64 -5.85
N TYR A 66 -9.31 -1.95 -6.09
CA TYR A 66 -8.11 -2.77 -6.21
C TYR A 66 -8.17 -3.72 -7.41
N GLY A 67 -7.11 -4.50 -7.59
CA GLY A 67 -6.98 -5.53 -8.60
C GLY A 67 -5.56 -6.08 -8.64
N GLY A 68 -5.02 -6.21 -9.86
CA GLY A 68 -3.69 -6.74 -10.13
C GLY A 68 -3.73 -8.04 -10.90
N PRO A 69 -2.58 -8.58 -11.31
CA PRO A 69 -2.50 -9.99 -11.65
C PRO A 69 -2.63 -10.81 -10.36
N VAL A 70 -3.54 -11.78 -10.35
CA VAL A 70 -3.64 -12.81 -9.29
C VAL A 70 -3.45 -14.18 -9.90
N ALA A 71 -2.76 -15.07 -9.18
CA ALA A 71 -2.53 -16.44 -9.62
C ALA A 71 -2.56 -17.44 -8.47
N THR A 72 -2.96 -18.69 -8.72
CA THR A 72 -3.01 -19.76 -7.72
C THR A 72 -1.64 -20.40 -7.45
N SER A 73 -0.67 -20.17 -8.33
CA SER A 73 0.70 -20.64 -8.19
C SER A 73 1.67 -19.71 -8.91
N GLU A 74 2.96 -19.81 -8.58
CA GLU A 74 4.01 -19.06 -9.27
C GLU A 74 4.09 -19.40 -10.77
N GLY A 75 3.95 -20.68 -11.14
CA GLY A 75 3.94 -21.10 -12.55
C GLY A 75 2.78 -20.51 -13.35
N ALA A 76 1.57 -20.50 -12.76
CA ALA A 76 0.42 -19.85 -13.36
C ALA A 76 0.60 -18.32 -13.45
N PHE A 77 1.23 -17.72 -12.44
CA PHE A 77 1.55 -16.29 -12.41
C PHE A 77 2.43 -15.88 -13.58
N TRP A 78 3.60 -16.49 -13.75
CA TRP A 78 4.52 -16.10 -14.82
C TRP A 78 3.96 -16.36 -16.22
N ARG A 79 3.26 -17.48 -16.40
CA ARG A 79 2.58 -17.79 -17.66
C ARG A 79 1.51 -16.75 -17.99
N GLY A 80 0.61 -16.48 -17.04
CA GLY A 80 -0.49 -15.54 -17.22
C GLY A 80 -0.02 -14.10 -17.40
N LEU A 81 0.96 -13.66 -16.61
CA LEU A 81 1.56 -12.33 -16.75
C LEU A 81 2.29 -12.14 -18.08
N GLY A 82 2.99 -13.17 -18.57
CA GLY A 82 3.61 -13.15 -19.89
C GLY A 82 2.58 -13.02 -21.01
N MET A 83 1.50 -13.80 -20.95
CA MET A 83 0.37 -13.69 -21.89
C MET A 83 -0.30 -12.33 -21.83
N TRP A 84 -0.49 -11.79 -20.62
CA TRP A 84 -1.08 -10.46 -20.42
C TRP A 84 -0.20 -9.37 -21.05
N ARG A 85 1.11 -9.35 -20.73
CA ARG A 85 2.06 -8.39 -21.29
C ARG A 85 2.09 -8.44 -22.82
N GLN A 86 2.13 -9.65 -23.41
CA GLN A 86 2.12 -9.81 -24.86
C GLN A 86 0.83 -9.28 -25.48
N ARG A 87 -0.33 -9.66 -24.93
CA ARG A 87 -1.64 -9.18 -25.40
C ARG A 87 -1.73 -7.66 -25.39
N GLN A 88 -1.30 -7.01 -24.31
CA GLN A 88 -1.38 -5.56 -24.21
C GLN A 88 -0.37 -4.85 -25.12
N ALA A 89 0.81 -5.42 -25.34
CA ALA A 89 1.74 -4.93 -26.35
C ALA A 89 1.16 -5.06 -27.78
N ASP A 90 0.52 -6.18 -28.11
CA ASP A 90 -0.13 -6.40 -29.41
C ASP A 90 -1.31 -5.44 -29.65
N HIS A 91 -2.01 -5.05 -28.59
CA HIS A 91 -3.05 -4.02 -28.62
C HIS A 91 -2.49 -2.58 -28.64
N GLY A 92 -1.16 -2.40 -28.63
CA GLY A 92 -0.52 -1.08 -28.64
C GLY A 92 -0.70 -0.28 -27.34
N ARG A 93 -0.96 -0.95 -26.21
CA ARG A 93 -1.07 -0.30 -24.90
C ARG A 93 0.30 0.13 -24.40
N VAL A 94 0.38 1.29 -23.77
CA VAL A 94 1.65 1.85 -23.29
C VAL A 94 2.06 1.23 -21.95
N ALA A 95 1.16 1.27 -20.97
CA ALA A 95 1.42 0.87 -19.60
C ALA A 95 0.12 0.59 -18.83
N GLU A 96 0.25 0.02 -17.63
CA GLU A 96 -0.87 -0.29 -16.73
C GLU A 96 -0.54 0.13 -15.29
N PHE A 97 -1.39 0.96 -14.69
CA PHE A 97 -1.35 1.30 -13.27
C PHE A 97 -2.18 0.30 -12.44
N VAL A 98 -1.55 -0.27 -11.42
CA VAL A 98 -2.14 -1.34 -10.62
C VAL A 98 -2.36 -0.88 -9.18
N ARG A 99 -3.61 -0.81 -8.73
CA ARG A 99 -3.92 -0.74 -7.29
C ARG A 99 -3.93 -2.18 -6.77
N LEU A 100 -2.85 -2.62 -6.12
CA LEU A 100 -2.72 -4.02 -5.73
C LEU A 100 -3.80 -4.39 -4.71
N HIS A 101 -4.42 -5.56 -4.92
CA HIS A 101 -5.35 -6.13 -3.96
C HIS A 101 -4.71 -6.20 -2.56
N PRO A 102 -5.36 -5.72 -1.48
CA PRO A 102 -4.73 -5.61 -0.15
C PRO A 102 -4.25 -6.93 0.44
N PHE A 103 -4.74 -8.05 -0.08
CA PHE A 103 -4.34 -9.40 0.33
C PHE A 103 -3.30 -10.04 -0.58
N LEU A 104 -2.86 -9.39 -1.67
CA LEU A 104 -1.71 -9.86 -2.44
C LEU A 104 -0.42 -9.46 -1.72
N ASN A 105 0.58 -10.35 -1.76
CA ASN A 105 1.87 -10.08 -1.16
C ASN A 105 2.76 -9.30 -2.14
N PRO A 106 3.07 -8.01 -1.88
CA PRO A 106 3.88 -7.22 -2.80
C PRO A 106 5.31 -7.77 -2.92
N ALA A 107 5.82 -8.45 -1.89
CA ALA A 107 7.12 -9.08 -1.91
C ALA A 107 7.17 -10.29 -2.86
N ALA A 108 6.05 -11.00 -3.05
CA ALA A 108 5.92 -12.08 -4.04
C ALA A 108 5.88 -11.58 -5.48
N LEU A 109 5.52 -10.31 -5.68
CA LEU A 109 5.43 -9.65 -6.98
C LEU A 109 6.72 -8.88 -7.32
N ARG A 110 7.74 -8.96 -6.47
CA ARG A 110 9.00 -8.26 -6.67
C ARG A 110 9.63 -8.66 -8.01
N GLY A 111 9.94 -7.66 -8.84
CA GLY A 111 10.55 -7.88 -10.16
C GLY A 111 9.58 -8.31 -11.26
N SER A 112 8.33 -8.62 -10.96
CA SER A 112 7.31 -8.91 -11.98
C SER A 112 6.60 -7.65 -12.50
N LEU A 113 6.56 -6.61 -11.66
CA LEU A 113 6.08 -5.27 -12.01
C LEU A 113 7.27 -4.31 -12.14
N ASP A 114 7.18 -3.36 -13.06
CA ASP A 114 8.20 -2.33 -13.28
C ASP A 114 8.30 -1.35 -12.10
N GLN A 115 7.24 -1.24 -11.31
CA GLN A 115 7.21 -0.49 -10.06
C GLN A 115 6.27 -1.16 -9.06
N ILE A 116 6.66 -1.18 -7.79
CA ILE A 116 5.78 -1.46 -6.64
C ILE A 116 6.13 -0.47 -5.54
N ARG A 117 5.12 0.23 -5.03
CA ARG A 117 5.30 1.26 -3.99
C ARG A 117 4.24 1.11 -2.93
N PHE A 118 4.67 1.21 -1.68
CA PHE A 118 3.76 1.49 -0.58
C PHE A 118 3.09 2.86 -0.84
N ASP A 119 1.78 2.92 -0.72
CA ASP A 119 1.00 4.14 -0.88
C ASP A 119 0.53 4.67 0.49
N ARG A 120 -0.24 3.88 1.23
CA ARG A 120 -0.76 4.26 2.56
C ARG A 120 -1.17 3.05 3.40
N LEU A 121 -1.53 3.30 4.65
CA LEU A 121 -2.22 2.33 5.49
C LEU A 121 -3.73 2.30 5.21
N THR A 122 -4.31 1.11 5.35
CA THR A 122 -5.74 0.87 5.21
C THR A 122 -6.24 0.04 6.39
N VAL A 123 -7.54 0.13 6.69
CA VAL A 123 -8.13 -0.53 7.86
C VAL A 123 -8.83 -1.81 7.41
N LEU A 124 -8.51 -2.91 8.09
CA LEU A 124 -9.15 -4.20 7.90
C LEU A 124 -9.98 -4.58 9.12
N VAL A 125 -11.19 -5.09 8.94
CA VAL A 125 -12.04 -5.61 10.02
C VAL A 125 -12.18 -7.11 9.83
N ASP A 126 -11.90 -7.88 10.88
CA ASP A 126 -12.21 -9.31 10.95
C ASP A 126 -13.69 -9.50 11.28
N LEU A 127 -14.45 -10.06 10.34
CA LEU A 127 -15.88 -10.32 10.49
C LEU A 127 -16.17 -11.69 11.12
N THR A 128 -15.15 -12.52 11.32
CA THR A 128 -15.28 -13.79 12.05
C THR A 128 -15.33 -13.58 13.56
N GLU A 129 -14.84 -12.42 14.05
CA GLU A 129 -15.01 -12.01 15.45
C GLU A 129 -16.49 -11.70 15.74
N PRO A 130 -17.10 -12.31 16.78
CA PRO A 130 -18.48 -12.02 17.15
C PRO A 130 -18.70 -10.54 17.42
N ALA A 131 -19.85 -10.01 16.99
CA ALA A 131 -20.15 -8.58 17.05
C ALA A 131 -20.05 -8.03 18.48
N GLU A 132 -20.44 -8.78 19.51
CA GLU A 132 -20.31 -8.37 20.91
C GLU A 132 -18.85 -8.18 21.33
N GLN A 133 -17.96 -9.08 20.91
CA GLN A 133 -16.53 -9.01 21.22
C GLN A 133 -15.88 -7.82 20.50
N ARG A 134 -16.19 -7.65 19.21
CA ARG A 134 -15.73 -6.49 18.43
C ARG A 134 -16.17 -5.17 19.05
N ARG A 135 -17.44 -5.05 19.43
CA ARG A 135 -17.99 -3.86 20.10
C ARG A 135 -17.39 -3.61 21.49
N ALA A 136 -16.99 -4.66 22.20
CA ALA A 136 -16.33 -4.52 23.50
C ALA A 136 -14.94 -3.86 23.38
N ARG A 137 -14.21 -4.11 22.27
CA ARG A 137 -12.89 -3.51 22.01
C ARG A 137 -12.94 -2.04 21.61
N TYR A 138 -14.08 -1.55 21.13
CA TYR A 138 -14.23 -0.14 20.76
C TYR A 138 -13.93 0.80 21.93
N ASN A 139 -13.42 1.99 21.65
CA ASN A 139 -13.27 2.98 22.71
C ASN A 139 -14.64 3.46 23.24
N LYS A 140 -14.66 4.11 24.41
CA LYS A 140 -15.89 4.61 25.06
C LYS A 140 -16.71 5.52 24.13
N GLY A 141 -16.04 6.37 23.35
CA GLY A 141 -16.67 7.33 22.42
C GLY A 141 -17.37 6.64 21.25
N THR A 142 -16.75 5.63 20.64
CA THR A 142 -17.36 4.83 19.57
C THR A 142 -18.59 4.08 20.06
N ARG A 143 -18.53 3.46 21.25
CA ARG A 143 -19.71 2.80 21.85
C ARG A 143 -20.83 3.78 22.21
N TYR A 144 -20.50 4.97 22.66
CA TYR A 144 -21.48 6.04 22.89
C TYR A 144 -22.16 6.45 21.57
N SER A 145 -21.35 6.70 20.54
CA SER A 145 -21.81 7.13 19.21
C SER A 145 -22.79 6.12 18.61
N LEU A 146 -22.44 4.83 18.69
CA LEU A 146 -23.31 3.73 18.24
C LEU A 146 -24.63 3.67 19.00
N ARG A 147 -24.60 3.71 20.34
CA ARG A 147 -25.84 3.67 21.14
C ARG A 147 -26.74 4.88 20.89
N LYS A 148 -26.16 6.05 20.59
CA LYS A 148 -26.92 7.24 20.21
C LYS A 148 -27.57 7.03 18.85
N ALA A 149 -26.80 6.59 17.86
CA ALA A 149 -27.27 6.30 16.51
C ALA A 149 -28.42 5.27 16.51
N GLU A 150 -28.27 4.14 17.21
CA GLU A 150 -29.27 3.07 17.31
C GLU A 150 -30.62 3.51 17.89
N ARG A 151 -30.67 4.61 18.67
CA ARG A 151 -31.90 5.10 19.30
C ARG A 151 -32.71 6.06 18.43
N GLN A 152 -32.06 6.68 17.44
CA GLN A 152 -32.64 7.82 16.71
C GLN A 152 -32.64 7.64 15.20
N LEU A 153 -31.89 6.66 14.68
CA LEU A 153 -31.75 6.43 13.24
C LEU A 153 -32.50 5.20 12.79
N GLU A 154 -33.11 5.32 11.63
CA GLU A 154 -33.71 4.22 10.88
C GLU A 154 -32.80 3.85 9.71
N ILE A 155 -32.60 2.55 9.49
CA ILE A 155 -31.78 2.03 8.39
C ILE A 155 -32.68 1.31 7.39
N ARG A 156 -32.56 1.66 6.11
CA ARG A 156 -33.23 0.99 5.00
C ARG A 156 -32.22 0.60 3.93
N GLN A 157 -32.37 -0.59 3.35
CA GLN A 157 -31.60 -0.98 2.17
C GLN A 157 -32.11 -0.24 0.93
N MET A 158 -31.19 0.23 0.07
CA MET A 158 -31.51 0.97 -1.15
C MET A 158 -31.63 0.04 -2.35
N GLY A 159 -32.52 0.39 -3.29
CA GLY A 159 -32.69 -0.24 -4.59
C GLY A 159 -32.27 0.66 -5.75
N ALA A 160 -32.36 0.16 -6.98
CA ALA A 160 -31.98 0.89 -8.20
C ALA A 160 -32.70 2.24 -8.36
N GLU A 161 -33.94 2.33 -7.87
CA GLU A 161 -34.79 3.52 -7.86
C GLU A 161 -34.24 4.63 -6.96
N ASP A 162 -33.37 4.31 -6.01
CA ASP A 162 -32.80 5.28 -5.08
C ASP A 162 -31.52 5.97 -5.62
N GLY A 163 -31.13 5.76 -6.88
CA GLY A 163 -29.88 6.27 -7.48
C GLY A 163 -29.67 7.78 -7.31
N SER A 164 -30.69 8.59 -7.60
CA SER A 164 -30.62 10.05 -7.43
C SER A 164 -30.55 10.48 -5.95
N LEU A 165 -31.13 9.69 -5.03
CA LEU A 165 -30.99 9.95 -3.59
C LEU A 165 -29.56 9.66 -3.12
N PHE A 166 -28.97 8.55 -3.58
CA PHE A 166 -27.57 8.23 -3.29
C PHE A 166 -26.67 9.37 -3.72
N ARG A 167 -26.77 9.77 -5.00
CA ARG A 167 -25.97 10.84 -5.58
C ARG A 167 -26.05 12.11 -4.74
N ARG A 168 -27.27 12.54 -4.39
CA ARG A 168 -27.49 13.76 -3.59
C ARG A 168 -26.71 13.73 -2.28
N LEU A 169 -26.77 12.62 -1.53
CA LEU A 169 -26.07 12.49 -0.25
C LEU A 169 -24.55 12.36 -0.43
N TYR A 170 -24.12 11.71 -1.51
CA TYR A 170 -22.72 11.55 -1.89
C TYR A 170 -22.07 12.88 -2.29
N ASP A 171 -22.70 13.65 -3.18
CA ASP A 171 -22.21 14.93 -3.69
C ASP A 171 -22.10 15.99 -2.58
N VAL A 172 -22.99 15.96 -1.58
CA VAL A 172 -22.89 16.80 -0.36
C VAL A 172 -21.58 16.49 0.39
N GLY A 173 -21.24 15.20 0.50
CA GLY A 173 -19.99 14.75 1.10
C GLY A 173 -18.77 15.24 0.33
N LEU A 174 -18.77 15.10 -1.00
CA LEU A 174 -17.66 15.53 -1.85
C LEU A 174 -17.44 17.04 -1.82
N THR A 175 -18.51 17.82 -1.95
CA THR A 175 -18.48 19.29 -1.96
C THR A 175 -17.89 19.83 -0.66
N ARG A 176 -18.29 19.27 0.49
CA ARG A 176 -17.74 19.63 1.80
C ARG A 176 -16.24 19.38 1.91
N ASN A 177 -15.71 18.43 1.13
CA ASN A 177 -14.31 18.03 1.17
C ASN A 177 -13.49 18.58 -0.01
N ALA A 178 -14.07 19.44 -0.84
CA ALA A 178 -13.43 19.98 -2.05
C ALA A 178 -12.78 18.88 -2.92
N ALA A 179 -13.50 17.76 -3.13
CA ALA A 179 -13.00 16.66 -3.93
C ALA A 179 -12.82 17.06 -5.40
N LEU A 180 -11.87 16.42 -6.09
CA LEU A 180 -11.62 16.66 -7.52
C LEU A 180 -12.79 16.15 -8.38
N ASP A 181 -12.93 16.70 -9.59
CA ASP A 181 -14.03 16.37 -10.50
C ASP A 181 -14.18 14.87 -10.79
N GLY A 182 -13.06 14.12 -10.83
CA GLY A 182 -13.05 12.68 -11.05
C GLY A 182 -13.71 11.83 -9.93
N TYR A 183 -14.17 12.44 -8.84
CA TYR A 183 -14.94 11.77 -7.80
C TYR A 183 -16.45 11.87 -8.00
N TYR A 184 -16.94 12.70 -8.93
CA TYR A 184 -18.38 12.85 -9.18
C TYR A 184 -18.87 11.82 -10.20
N PHE A 185 -20.00 11.17 -9.90
CA PHE A 185 -20.61 10.16 -10.75
C PHE A 185 -22.01 10.57 -11.22
N SER A 186 -22.46 10.01 -12.35
CA SER A 186 -23.80 10.25 -12.90
C SER A 186 -24.88 9.45 -12.16
N ASP A 187 -26.15 9.82 -12.36
CA ASP A 187 -27.29 9.07 -11.83
C ASP A 187 -27.30 7.62 -12.37
N ASP A 188 -26.99 7.45 -13.67
CA ASP A 188 -26.90 6.14 -14.32
C ASP A 188 -25.83 5.25 -13.66
N TYR A 189 -24.69 5.82 -13.27
CA TYR A 189 -23.67 5.09 -12.51
C TYR A 189 -24.25 4.55 -11.19
N PHE A 190 -24.96 5.38 -10.41
CA PHE A 190 -25.54 4.93 -9.14
C PHE A 190 -26.69 3.95 -9.33
N THR A 191 -27.54 4.11 -10.35
CA THR A 191 -28.58 3.13 -10.67
C THR A 191 -27.97 1.77 -11.00
N ARG A 192 -26.91 1.72 -11.82
CA ARG A 192 -26.20 0.46 -12.13
C ARG A 192 -25.52 -0.13 -10.90
N LEU A 193 -24.85 0.70 -10.10
CA LEU A 193 -24.21 0.28 -8.85
C LEU A 193 -25.22 -0.36 -7.88
N LEU A 194 -26.39 0.27 -7.69
CA LEU A 194 -27.44 -0.22 -6.80
C LEU A 194 -28.19 -1.44 -7.35
N SER A 195 -28.07 -1.72 -8.65
CA SER A 195 -28.67 -2.90 -9.29
C SER A 195 -27.75 -4.11 -9.29
N ALA A 196 -26.48 -3.94 -8.95
CA ALA A 196 -25.48 -4.99 -9.02
C ALA A 196 -25.63 -6.01 -7.88
N ASP A 197 -25.49 -7.31 -8.20
CA ASP A 197 -25.59 -8.41 -7.23
C ASP A 197 -24.46 -8.43 -6.20
N TRP A 198 -23.33 -7.81 -6.54
CA TRP A 198 -22.15 -7.65 -5.70
C TRP A 198 -22.16 -6.36 -4.86
N ALA A 199 -23.20 -5.52 -4.95
CA ALA A 199 -23.32 -4.29 -4.19
C ALA A 199 -24.49 -4.35 -3.20
N THR A 200 -24.24 -3.94 -1.96
CA THR A 200 -25.30 -3.70 -0.97
C THR A 200 -25.18 -2.30 -0.43
N THR A 201 -26.28 -1.56 -0.45
CA THR A 201 -26.30 -0.16 -0.01
C THR A 201 -27.37 0.07 1.04
N TRP A 202 -27.04 0.88 2.04
CA TRP A 202 -27.99 1.35 3.04
C TRP A 202 -28.03 2.87 3.12
N VAL A 203 -29.23 3.38 3.40
CA VAL A 203 -29.49 4.76 3.79
C VAL A 203 -29.87 4.80 5.27
N ALA A 204 -29.39 5.83 5.96
CA ALA A 204 -29.79 6.15 7.33
C ALA A 204 -30.64 7.43 7.35
N SER A 205 -31.77 7.38 8.04
CA SER A 205 -32.69 8.50 8.20
C SER A 205 -32.79 8.94 9.66
N LEU A 206 -32.86 10.25 9.89
CA LEU A 206 -33.14 10.87 11.19
C LEU A 206 -34.49 11.56 11.10
N ASP A 207 -35.43 11.22 11.99
CA ASP A 207 -36.80 11.77 12.00
C ASP A 207 -37.50 11.66 10.63
N GLY A 208 -37.30 10.55 9.92
CA GLY A 208 -37.85 10.29 8.58
C GLY A 208 -37.04 10.85 7.41
N GLU A 209 -36.06 11.72 7.67
CA GLU A 209 -35.26 12.38 6.62
C GLU A 209 -33.92 11.66 6.35
N PRO A 210 -33.63 11.23 5.11
CA PRO A 210 -32.35 10.63 4.74
C PRO A 210 -31.17 11.57 5.02
N CYS A 211 -30.21 11.10 5.81
CA CYS A 211 -29.05 11.90 6.20
C CYS A 211 -27.71 11.31 5.75
N ALA A 212 -27.60 9.98 5.61
CA ALA A 212 -26.36 9.31 5.19
C ALA A 212 -26.63 8.10 4.31
N VAL A 213 -25.64 7.76 3.48
CA VAL A 213 -25.64 6.58 2.61
C VAL A 213 -24.28 5.90 2.63
N ALA A 214 -24.26 4.57 2.54
CA ALA A 214 -23.04 3.80 2.36
C ALA A 214 -23.29 2.58 1.45
N CYS A 215 -22.46 2.46 0.41
CA CYS A 215 -22.38 1.33 -0.50
C CYS A 215 -21.20 0.43 -0.12
N PHE A 216 -21.46 -0.86 -0.10
CA PHE A 216 -20.50 -1.90 0.20
C PHE A 216 -20.48 -2.90 -0.94
N LEU A 217 -19.29 -3.39 -1.27
CA LEU A 217 -19.09 -4.42 -2.29
C LEU A 217 -18.84 -5.77 -1.63
N ARG A 218 -19.13 -6.86 -2.31
CA ARG A 218 -18.82 -8.23 -1.87
C ARG A 218 -18.32 -9.09 -3.02
N GLY A 219 -17.28 -9.87 -2.75
CA GLY A 219 -16.82 -10.96 -3.61
C GLY A 219 -16.06 -12.00 -2.80
N GLY A 220 -16.40 -13.29 -2.98
CA GLY A 220 -15.84 -14.37 -2.18
C GLY A 220 -15.98 -14.11 -0.66
N PRO A 221 -14.89 -14.22 0.12
CA PRO A 221 -14.89 -13.94 1.55
C PRO A 221 -14.70 -12.45 1.91
N PHE A 222 -14.65 -11.55 0.93
CA PHE A 222 -14.38 -10.14 1.15
C PHE A 222 -15.64 -9.29 1.03
N ALA A 223 -15.71 -8.28 1.89
CA ALA A 223 -16.56 -7.13 1.71
C ALA A 223 -15.70 -5.85 1.73
N HIS A 224 -16.15 -4.80 1.05
CA HIS A 224 -15.40 -3.55 0.92
C HIS A 224 -16.29 -2.33 1.14
N TYR A 225 -15.85 -1.39 1.96
CA TYR A 225 -16.48 -0.08 2.10
C TYR A 225 -16.09 0.81 0.91
N HIS A 226 -17.00 0.97 -0.05
CA HIS A 226 -16.68 1.54 -1.35
C HIS A 226 -17.00 3.04 -1.45
N LEU A 227 -18.28 3.40 -1.34
CA LEU A 227 -18.72 4.79 -1.44
C LEU A 227 -19.63 5.14 -0.27
N SER A 228 -19.53 6.39 0.20
CA SER A 228 -20.40 6.89 1.26
C SER A 228 -20.60 8.38 1.17
N GLY A 229 -21.75 8.84 1.63
CA GLY A 229 -22.17 10.23 1.60
C GLY A 229 -22.99 10.57 2.82
N GLY A 230 -23.04 11.85 3.17
CA GLY A 230 -23.95 12.30 4.20
C GLY A 230 -23.82 13.76 4.56
N THR A 231 -24.94 14.28 5.05
CA THR A 231 -25.13 15.67 5.47
C THR A 231 -24.44 15.94 6.82
N ASP A 232 -24.62 17.15 7.38
CA ASP A 232 -24.15 17.43 8.73
C ASP A 232 -24.99 16.71 9.80
N ALA A 233 -26.29 16.52 9.55
CA ALA A 233 -27.15 15.71 10.41
C ALA A 233 -26.61 14.27 10.57
N ALA A 234 -25.98 13.70 9.54
CA ALA A 234 -25.33 12.39 9.64
C ALA A 234 -24.13 12.37 10.59
N ARG A 235 -23.41 13.49 10.70
CA ARG A 235 -22.27 13.61 11.62
C ARG A 235 -22.77 13.68 13.06
N ASP A 236 -23.75 14.54 13.31
CA ASP A 236 -24.28 14.80 14.66
C ASP A 236 -25.07 13.61 15.23
N SER A 237 -25.66 12.81 14.34
CA SER A 237 -26.38 11.58 14.66
C SER A 237 -25.51 10.32 14.67
N PHE A 238 -24.25 10.41 14.23
CA PHE A 238 -23.32 9.30 14.05
C PHE A 238 -23.79 8.23 13.04
N ALA A 239 -24.50 8.63 11.98
CA ALA A 239 -25.11 7.72 11.02
C ALA A 239 -24.14 6.74 10.36
N HIS A 240 -22.93 7.19 10.00
CA HIS A 240 -21.92 6.32 9.41
C HIS A 240 -21.42 5.22 10.37
N TYR A 241 -21.50 5.43 11.69
CA TYR A 241 -21.18 4.39 12.66
C TYR A 241 -22.20 3.25 12.59
N LEU A 242 -23.49 3.61 12.51
CA LEU A 242 -24.56 2.61 12.41
C LEU A 242 -24.56 1.91 11.04
N LEU A 243 -24.31 2.64 9.95
CA LEU A 243 -24.18 2.04 8.61
C LEU A 243 -23.06 0.99 8.55
N LEU A 244 -21.89 1.28 9.13
CA LEU A 244 -20.79 0.31 9.22
C LEU A 244 -21.16 -0.91 10.07
N GLU A 245 -21.77 -0.73 11.24
CA GLU A 245 -22.19 -1.88 12.07
C GLU A 245 -23.26 -2.75 11.40
N THR A 246 -24.20 -2.13 10.69
CA THR A 246 -25.20 -2.84 9.89
C THR A 246 -24.51 -3.68 8.82
N ALA A 247 -23.54 -3.11 8.10
CA ALA A 247 -22.79 -3.82 7.08
C ALA A 247 -21.95 -4.96 7.67
N PHE A 248 -21.23 -4.75 8.77
CA PHE A 248 -20.43 -5.79 9.41
C PHE A 248 -21.28 -7.01 9.77
N ARG A 249 -22.46 -6.80 10.37
CA ARG A 249 -23.39 -7.89 10.67
C ARG A 249 -23.88 -8.58 9.40
N HIS A 250 -24.35 -7.80 8.42
CA HIS A 250 -24.91 -8.32 7.17
C HIS A 250 -23.93 -9.20 6.39
N PHE A 251 -22.66 -8.80 6.30
CA PHE A 251 -21.64 -9.52 5.55
C PHE A 251 -21.06 -10.70 6.33
N ALA A 252 -20.95 -10.61 7.66
CA ALA A 252 -20.60 -11.75 8.50
C ALA A 252 -21.63 -12.90 8.35
N GLU A 253 -22.93 -12.58 8.38
CA GLU A 253 -24.03 -13.55 8.15
C GLU A 253 -23.98 -14.18 6.75
N ARG A 254 -23.29 -13.56 5.79
CA ARG A 254 -23.10 -14.04 4.41
C ARG A 254 -21.75 -14.72 4.20
N GLY A 255 -21.06 -15.07 5.28
CA GLY A 255 -19.79 -15.79 5.24
C GLY A 255 -18.59 -14.96 4.80
N CYS A 256 -18.70 -13.63 4.78
CA CYS A 256 -17.51 -12.78 4.59
C CYS A 256 -16.63 -12.87 5.83
N ARG A 257 -15.33 -13.08 5.63
CA ARG A 257 -14.33 -13.13 6.70
C ARG A 257 -13.75 -11.75 6.99
N TRP A 258 -13.73 -10.88 5.97
CA TRP A 258 -13.09 -9.59 6.07
C TRP A 258 -13.97 -8.47 5.53
N MET A 259 -13.89 -7.30 6.18
CA MET A 259 -14.35 -6.04 5.61
C MET A 259 -13.17 -5.09 5.48
N HIS A 260 -12.82 -4.71 4.24
CA HIS A 260 -11.81 -3.68 3.99
C HIS A 260 -12.46 -2.30 4.00
N LEU A 261 -12.02 -1.44 4.92
CA LEU A 261 -12.55 -0.07 4.99
C LEU A 261 -11.79 0.89 4.08
N GLY A 262 -10.69 0.47 3.45
CA GLY A 262 -9.79 1.33 2.71
C GLY A 262 -8.96 2.26 3.60
N GLY A 263 -8.31 3.25 2.98
CA GLY A 263 -7.40 4.19 3.65
C GLY A 263 -7.99 5.56 3.93
N GLY A 264 -7.11 6.48 4.33
CA GLY A 264 -7.40 7.92 4.43
C GLY A 264 -7.41 8.62 3.07
N ARG A 265 -7.67 9.93 3.06
CA ARG A 265 -7.59 10.79 1.85
C ARG A 265 -6.14 11.03 1.45
N THR A 266 -5.27 11.15 2.45
CA THR A 266 -3.84 11.29 2.30
C THR A 266 -3.12 10.03 2.82
N ALA A 267 -1.81 9.95 2.60
CA ALA A 267 -0.95 8.95 3.22
C ALA A 267 -0.59 9.31 4.68
N ALA A 268 -1.03 10.47 5.18
CA ALA A 268 -0.69 10.93 6.52
C ALA A 268 -1.40 10.08 7.58
N PRO A 269 -0.74 9.78 8.71
CA PRO A 269 -1.31 8.95 9.78
C PRO A 269 -2.45 9.65 10.54
N ASP A 270 -2.43 10.98 10.57
CA ASP A 270 -3.43 11.83 11.23
C ASP A 270 -4.61 12.17 10.31
N ASP A 271 -4.67 11.54 9.13
CA ASP A 271 -5.79 11.66 8.22
C ASP A 271 -7.11 11.32 8.92
N GLN A 272 -8.04 12.27 8.92
CA GLN A 272 -9.29 12.15 9.67
C GLN A 272 -10.16 10.98 9.20
N LEU A 273 -10.09 10.63 7.91
CA LEU A 273 -10.85 9.49 7.36
C LEU A 273 -10.21 8.17 7.78
N LEU A 274 -8.88 8.07 7.79
CA LEU A 274 -8.18 6.92 8.35
C LEU A 274 -8.51 6.76 9.83
N HIS A 275 -8.37 7.84 10.62
CA HIS A 275 -8.66 7.84 12.05
C HIS A 275 -10.12 7.45 12.35
N PHE A 276 -11.09 7.88 11.53
CA PHE A 276 -12.47 7.42 11.65
C PHE A 276 -12.60 5.91 11.46
N LYS A 277 -12.00 5.35 10.41
CA LYS A 277 -12.06 3.91 10.09
C LYS A 277 -11.36 3.07 11.16
N SER A 278 -10.22 3.52 11.69
CA SER A 278 -9.46 2.83 12.73
C SER A 278 -10.20 2.72 14.08
N LYS A 279 -11.32 3.41 14.26
CA LYS A 279 -12.18 3.24 15.44
C LYS A 279 -12.90 1.90 15.47
N PHE A 280 -13.03 1.23 14.33
CA PHE A 280 -13.75 -0.04 14.17
C PHE A 280 -12.82 -1.26 14.16
N SER A 281 -11.50 -1.06 14.00
CA SER A 281 -10.53 -2.14 14.06
C SER A 281 -9.11 -1.60 14.30
N PRO A 282 -8.29 -2.29 15.12
CA PRO A 282 -6.88 -1.97 15.28
C PRO A 282 -6.00 -2.50 14.12
N ILE A 283 -6.54 -3.30 13.20
CA ILE A 283 -5.77 -3.95 12.15
C ILE A 283 -5.53 -2.96 11.00
N LEU A 284 -4.29 -2.47 10.95
CA LEU A 284 -3.78 -1.63 9.87
C LEU A 284 -2.93 -2.46 8.91
N ILE A 285 -3.27 -2.44 7.63
CA ILE A 285 -2.51 -3.14 6.59
C ILE A 285 -1.97 -2.15 5.55
N PRO A 286 -0.71 -2.32 5.11
CA PRO A 286 -0.13 -1.50 4.06
C PRO A 286 -0.77 -1.80 2.69
N PHE A 287 -1.14 -0.74 1.99
CA PHE A 287 -1.66 -0.78 0.62
C PHE A 287 -0.56 -0.36 -0.35
N TYR A 288 -0.50 -1.07 -1.48
CA TYR A 288 0.53 -0.90 -2.49
C TYR A 288 -0.09 -0.56 -3.85
N THR A 289 0.61 0.27 -4.59
CA THR A 289 0.37 0.49 -6.02
C THR A 289 1.53 -0.07 -6.82
N GLY A 290 1.28 -0.48 -8.06
CA GLY A 290 2.30 -0.95 -8.98
C GLY A 290 2.10 -0.41 -10.39
N GLY A 291 3.06 -0.74 -11.24
CA GLY A 291 3.07 -0.32 -12.64
C GLY A 291 3.68 -1.37 -13.55
N ILE A 292 3.09 -1.57 -14.71
CA ILE A 292 3.59 -2.42 -15.79
C ILE A 292 3.81 -1.56 -17.01
N VAL A 293 5.00 -1.62 -17.61
CA VAL A 293 5.27 -0.96 -18.90
C VAL A 293 5.25 -2.02 -20.00
N PHE A 294 4.39 -1.83 -21.01
CA PHE A 294 4.28 -2.72 -22.16
C PHE A 294 5.14 -2.21 -23.33
N ASP A 295 5.14 -0.90 -23.58
CA ASP A 295 6.00 -0.23 -24.55
C ASP A 295 6.90 0.81 -23.87
N ARG A 296 8.17 0.42 -23.65
CA ARG A 296 9.17 1.27 -22.98
C ARG A 296 9.53 2.51 -23.79
N ALA A 297 9.54 2.43 -25.13
CA ALA A 297 9.93 3.55 -25.98
C ALA A 297 8.86 4.64 -25.91
N THR A 298 7.59 4.27 -26.12
CA THR A 298 6.46 5.21 -26.03
C THR A 298 6.29 5.74 -24.61
N TYR A 299 6.37 4.86 -23.59
CA TYR A 299 6.28 5.29 -22.19
C TYR A 299 7.33 6.36 -21.84
N THR A 300 8.57 6.19 -22.30
CA THR A 300 9.66 7.15 -22.08
C THR A 300 9.42 8.45 -22.84
N ALA A 301 8.93 8.39 -24.08
CA ALA A 301 8.63 9.57 -24.89
C ALA A 301 7.50 10.42 -24.29
N LEU A 302 6.48 9.78 -23.72
CA LEU A 302 5.37 10.46 -23.03
C LEU A 302 5.79 11.00 -21.66
N SER A 303 6.57 10.21 -20.91
CA SER A 303 7.08 10.55 -19.58
C SER A 303 8.20 11.59 -19.68
N THR A 304 7.82 12.86 -19.80
CA THR A 304 8.77 13.98 -19.87
C THR A 304 8.88 14.66 -18.50
N GLY A 305 10.10 14.68 -17.95
CA GLY A 305 10.40 15.25 -16.63
C GLY A 305 10.56 14.20 -15.54
N ALA A 306 11.37 14.50 -14.52
CA ALA A 306 11.56 13.62 -13.37
C ALA A 306 10.37 13.73 -12.43
N THR A 307 9.37 12.87 -12.60
CA THR A 307 8.29 12.69 -11.60
C THR A 307 8.37 11.29 -11.01
N GLU A 308 8.06 11.19 -9.72
CA GLU A 308 8.02 9.91 -9.04
C GLU A 308 6.75 9.08 -9.32
N ARG A 309 5.73 9.67 -9.96
CA ARG A 309 4.44 9.01 -10.21
C ARG A 309 4.50 8.11 -11.43
N PHE A 310 3.96 6.90 -11.31
CA PHE A 310 3.66 6.05 -12.46
C PHE A 310 2.57 6.70 -13.34
N LEU A 311 2.67 6.55 -14.67
CA LEU A 311 1.84 7.28 -15.64
C LEU A 311 1.91 8.81 -15.47
N SER A 312 3.11 9.33 -15.20
CA SER A 312 3.35 10.77 -14.99
C SER A 312 2.80 11.68 -16.09
N TYR A 313 2.73 11.19 -17.33
CA TYR A 313 2.21 11.89 -18.48
C TYR A 313 0.69 12.17 -18.42
N ARG A 314 -0.06 11.53 -17.52
CA ARG A 314 -1.47 11.86 -17.24
C ARG A 314 -1.64 13.11 -16.36
N PHE A 315 -0.54 13.64 -15.81
CA PHE A 315 -0.58 14.78 -14.90
C PHE A 315 0.16 15.98 -15.49
N THR A 316 -0.22 17.17 -15.06
CA THR A 316 0.52 18.40 -15.39
C THR A 316 1.97 18.26 -14.98
N LYS A 317 2.90 18.48 -15.92
CA LYS A 317 4.33 18.31 -15.69
C LYS A 317 4.81 19.16 -14.50
N PRO A 318 5.28 18.55 -13.40
CA PRO A 318 6.08 19.29 -12.46
C PRO A 318 7.46 19.58 -13.06
N GLN A 319 8.12 20.61 -12.57
CA GLN A 319 9.52 20.88 -12.87
C GLN A 319 10.35 19.63 -12.52
N ALA A 320 11.34 19.28 -13.35
CA ALA A 320 12.20 18.12 -13.09
C ALA A 320 12.72 18.15 -11.65
N ALA A 321 12.50 17.08 -10.88
CA ALA A 321 13.01 16.99 -9.52
C ALA A 321 14.54 17.17 -9.54
N PRO A 322 15.09 18.23 -8.92
CA PRO A 322 16.53 18.42 -8.92
C PRO A 322 17.23 17.31 -8.12
N GLU A 323 18.53 17.13 -8.32
CA GLU A 323 19.33 16.09 -7.67
C GLU A 323 19.15 16.06 -6.13
N LEU A 324 19.11 14.86 -5.53
CA LEU A 324 18.94 14.71 -4.08
C LEU A 324 20.23 15.14 -3.37
N GLN A 325 20.08 16.04 -2.39
CA GLN A 325 21.18 16.47 -1.52
C GLN A 325 20.83 16.05 -0.09
N PRO A 326 21.13 14.80 0.29
CA PRO A 326 20.75 14.29 1.60
C PRO A 326 21.56 14.95 2.72
N SER A 327 20.92 15.15 3.86
CA SER A 327 21.56 15.42 5.16
C SER A 327 21.18 14.33 6.14
N LEU A 328 22.03 14.08 7.14
CA LEU A 328 21.84 13.01 8.12
C LEU A 328 21.56 13.59 9.51
N ARG A 329 20.64 12.97 10.24
CA ARG A 329 20.39 13.26 11.66
C ARG A 329 19.97 12.02 12.43
N VAL A 330 20.09 12.06 13.75
CA VAL A 330 19.52 11.01 14.63
C VAL A 330 17.99 11.05 14.54
N ALA A 331 17.40 9.86 14.51
CA ALA A 331 15.95 9.67 14.48
C ALA A 331 15.28 10.15 15.78
N ARG A 332 14.05 10.60 15.65
CA ARG A 332 13.18 11.07 16.72
C ARG A 332 11.85 10.31 16.67
N PRO A 333 11.06 10.31 17.76
CA PRO A 333 9.78 9.61 17.78
C PRO A 333 8.84 10.01 16.62
N GLU A 334 8.85 11.27 16.19
CA GLU A 334 8.05 11.75 15.07
C GLU A 334 8.41 11.13 13.70
N ASP A 335 9.61 10.56 13.54
CA ASP A 335 10.09 9.99 12.28
C ASP A 335 9.51 8.61 11.98
N PHE A 336 8.78 8.03 12.92
CA PHE A 336 8.28 6.66 12.81
C PHE A 336 7.52 6.40 11.50
N GLN A 337 6.73 7.38 11.04
CA GLN A 337 5.90 7.22 9.84
C GLN A 337 6.73 7.09 8.57
N ASP A 338 7.69 7.98 8.41
CA ASP A 338 8.60 7.95 7.28
C ASP A 338 9.48 6.71 7.34
N PHE A 339 9.99 6.37 8.53
CA PHE A 339 10.72 5.13 8.75
C PHE A 339 9.89 3.90 8.37
N PHE A 340 8.63 3.81 8.82
CA PHE A 340 7.72 2.72 8.50
C PHE A 340 7.47 2.62 6.99
N ARG A 341 7.24 3.75 6.32
CA ARG A 341 7.12 3.82 4.86
C ARG A 341 8.36 3.23 4.17
N LEU A 342 9.55 3.58 4.63
CA LEU A 342 10.80 3.00 4.10
C LEU A 342 10.87 1.50 4.38
N LYS A 343 10.49 1.03 5.57
CA LYS A 343 10.46 -0.42 5.91
C LYS A 343 9.44 -1.20 5.09
N CYS A 344 8.38 -0.56 4.62
CA CYS A 344 7.37 -1.15 3.73
C CYS A 344 7.84 -1.26 2.27
N ASP A 345 8.95 -0.66 1.90
CA ASP A 345 9.52 -0.84 0.56
C ASP A 345 9.81 -2.31 0.27
N VAL A 346 9.42 -2.81 -0.91
CA VAL A 346 9.51 -4.23 -1.24
C VAL A 346 10.97 -4.73 -1.23
N ASP A 347 11.91 -3.92 -1.70
CA ASP A 347 13.33 -4.28 -1.64
C ASP A 347 13.78 -4.35 -0.17
N ASN A 348 13.37 -3.40 0.69
CA ASN A 348 13.73 -3.44 2.11
C ASN A 348 13.11 -4.62 2.86
N VAL A 349 11.86 -4.98 2.56
CA VAL A 349 11.21 -6.17 3.13
C VAL A 349 12.03 -7.41 2.79
N VAL A 350 12.30 -7.64 1.50
CA VAL A 350 13.02 -8.83 1.03
C VAL A 350 14.46 -8.87 1.55
N TRP A 351 15.20 -7.76 1.44
CA TRP A 351 16.60 -7.69 1.88
C TRP A 351 16.78 -7.64 3.39
N SER A 352 15.71 -7.48 4.17
CA SER A 352 15.73 -7.73 5.62
C SER A 352 15.45 -9.20 5.98
N GLY A 353 15.22 -10.06 4.97
CA GLY A 353 14.84 -11.46 5.15
C GLY A 353 13.36 -11.67 5.50
N ALA A 354 12.53 -10.62 5.44
CA ALA A 354 11.11 -10.71 5.73
C ALA A 354 10.31 -11.20 4.51
N VAL A 355 9.20 -11.90 4.78
CA VAL A 355 8.30 -12.44 3.74
C VAL A 355 7.08 -11.57 3.46
N LYS A 356 6.85 -10.57 4.30
CA LYS A 356 5.70 -9.69 4.25
C LYS A 356 6.07 -8.33 4.83
N PRO A 357 5.35 -7.27 4.44
CA PRO A 357 5.50 -5.96 5.07
C PRO A 357 5.38 -6.02 6.60
N PRO A 358 6.07 -5.12 7.33
CA PRO A 358 6.01 -5.08 8.78
C PRO A 358 4.60 -4.79 9.29
N ASP A 359 4.25 -5.38 10.44
CA ASP A 359 3.06 -4.98 11.19
C ASP A 359 3.27 -3.57 11.76
N TYR A 360 2.28 -2.70 11.55
CA TYR A 360 2.40 -1.29 11.92
C TYR A 360 2.53 -1.08 13.43
N THR A 361 1.68 -1.73 14.23
CA THR A 361 1.66 -1.55 15.70
C THR A 361 2.93 -2.09 16.31
N PHE A 362 3.34 -3.30 15.92
CA PHE A 362 4.60 -3.88 16.35
C PHE A 362 5.80 -2.99 15.99
N MET A 363 5.84 -2.46 14.76
CA MET A 363 6.94 -1.60 14.33
C MET A 363 6.93 -0.26 15.06
N ALA A 364 5.77 0.28 15.43
CA ALA A 364 5.64 1.50 16.22
C ALA A 364 6.24 1.32 17.62
N ASP A 365 5.85 0.25 18.30
CA ASP A 365 6.37 -0.09 19.64
C ASP A 365 7.88 -0.35 19.59
N TRP A 366 8.33 -1.10 18.58
CA TRP A 366 9.75 -1.37 18.35
C TRP A 366 10.54 -0.08 18.12
N PHE A 367 10.05 0.81 17.25
CA PHE A 367 10.74 2.05 16.91
C PHE A 367 10.79 3.00 18.11
N ALA A 368 9.70 3.13 18.87
CA ALA A 368 9.66 3.94 20.07
C ALA A 368 10.69 3.49 21.12
N HIS A 369 10.91 2.18 21.27
CA HIS A 369 11.98 1.64 22.11
C HIS A 369 13.36 1.87 21.49
N ALA A 370 13.49 1.74 20.17
CA ALA A 370 14.77 1.87 19.47
C ALA A 370 15.34 3.29 19.44
N VAL A 371 14.50 4.32 19.51
CA VAL A 371 14.94 5.73 19.62
C VAL A 371 15.07 6.22 21.06
N GLY A 372 14.88 5.33 22.05
CA GLY A 372 15.02 5.64 23.48
C GLY A 372 16.49 5.74 23.93
N PRO A 373 16.74 6.27 25.15
CA PRO A 373 18.09 6.57 25.65
C PRO A 373 18.95 5.34 25.99
N ASP A 374 18.35 4.16 26.18
CA ASP A 374 19.03 2.95 26.69
C ASP A 374 19.20 1.87 25.61
N ASN A 375 19.67 2.26 24.41
CA ASN A 375 19.85 1.31 23.30
C ASN A 375 21.26 1.37 22.71
N ASN A 376 21.84 0.20 22.43
CA ASN A 376 23.11 0.07 21.69
C ASN A 376 22.94 0.38 20.20
N ARG A 377 21.71 0.62 19.74
CA ARG A 377 21.36 1.02 18.38
C ARG A 377 21.09 2.51 18.31
N THR A 378 21.77 3.18 17.38
CA THR A 378 21.39 4.52 16.90
C THR A 378 20.69 4.38 15.54
N ILE A 379 19.50 4.96 15.41
CA ILE A 379 18.81 5.08 14.11
C ILE A 379 19.13 6.47 13.53
N LEU A 380 19.62 6.49 12.29
CA LEU A 380 19.88 7.71 11.55
C LEU A 380 18.84 7.85 10.42
N ILE A 381 18.39 9.08 10.19
CA ILE A 381 17.45 9.46 9.14
C ILE A 381 18.18 10.33 8.13
N ALA A 382 18.07 9.96 6.86
CA ALA A 382 18.53 10.76 5.74
C ALA A 382 17.36 11.56 5.17
N GLU A 383 17.51 12.87 5.11
CA GLU A 383 16.49 13.81 4.61
C GLU A 383 17.00 14.58 3.41
N SER A 384 16.13 14.84 2.44
CA SER A 384 16.42 15.73 1.33
C SER A 384 15.17 16.55 1.02
N ARG A 385 15.30 17.88 0.96
CA ARG A 385 14.20 18.83 0.73
C ARG A 385 12.99 18.65 1.67
N GLY A 386 13.25 18.35 2.95
CA GLY A 386 12.20 18.16 3.94
C GLY A 386 11.41 16.85 3.78
N SER A 387 11.93 15.89 3.01
CA SER A 387 11.39 14.53 2.91
C SER A 387 12.45 13.52 3.34
N VAL A 388 12.04 12.53 4.13
CA VAL A 388 12.89 11.40 4.49
C VAL A 388 13.10 10.50 3.28
N VAL A 389 14.35 10.25 2.92
CA VAL A 389 14.75 9.49 1.72
C VAL A 389 15.52 8.20 2.05
N GLY A 390 15.96 8.04 3.30
CA GLY A 390 16.69 6.86 3.75
C GLY A 390 16.80 6.76 5.26
N TYR A 391 17.26 5.62 5.75
CA TYR A 391 17.61 5.39 7.15
C TYR A 391 18.85 4.52 7.27
N ALA A 392 19.49 4.56 8.44
CA ALA A 392 20.55 3.60 8.79
C ALA A 392 20.43 3.16 10.25
N TYR A 393 20.79 1.90 10.51
CA TYR A 393 21.08 1.39 11.85
C TYR A 393 22.59 1.47 12.05
N VAL A 394 22.98 1.95 13.23
CA VAL A 394 24.35 1.89 13.74
C VAL A 394 24.29 1.17 15.07
N ASP A 395 24.82 -0.05 15.11
CA ASP A 395 24.80 -0.92 16.28
C ASP A 395 26.21 -1.03 16.88
N ASP A 396 26.33 -0.70 18.17
CA ASP A 396 27.56 -0.90 18.94
C ASP A 396 27.71 -2.38 19.33
N THR A 397 28.79 -3.04 18.88
CA THR A 397 29.09 -4.45 19.15
C THR A 397 30.50 -4.64 19.72
N GLU A 398 30.81 -5.84 20.22
CA GLU A 398 32.16 -6.16 20.74
C GLU A 398 33.24 -6.10 19.65
N ASP A 399 32.88 -6.41 18.40
CA ASP A 399 33.80 -6.48 17.25
C ASP A 399 33.98 -5.13 16.54
N GLY A 400 33.24 -4.09 16.96
CA GLY A 400 33.18 -2.78 16.31
C GLY A 400 31.75 -2.30 16.06
N VAL A 401 31.58 -1.40 15.09
CA VAL A 401 30.28 -0.77 14.80
C VAL A 401 29.65 -1.41 13.57
N VAL A 402 28.48 -2.01 13.72
CA VAL A 402 27.74 -2.59 12.58
C VAL A 402 26.81 -1.55 11.97
N VAL A 403 26.95 -1.31 10.67
CA VAL A 403 26.12 -0.37 9.90
C VAL A 403 25.22 -1.13 8.93
N THR A 404 23.92 -0.82 8.98
CA THR A 404 22.92 -1.29 8.01
C THR A 404 22.21 -0.10 7.41
N VAL A 405 22.24 0.08 6.08
CA VAL A 405 21.57 1.20 5.39
C VAL A 405 20.37 0.69 4.62
N GLY A 406 19.21 1.35 4.78
CA GLY A 406 18.01 1.10 4.00
C GLY A 406 17.51 2.39 3.33
N LEU A 407 16.96 2.27 2.11
CA LEU A 407 16.46 3.41 1.33
C LEU A 407 15.07 3.16 0.79
N ALA A 408 14.36 4.21 0.38
CA ALA A 408 13.21 4.05 -0.49
C ALA A 408 13.69 3.59 -1.88
N ALA A 409 13.05 2.56 -2.45
CA ALA A 409 13.36 2.03 -3.77
C ALA A 409 12.52 2.72 -4.84
N SER A 410 12.86 3.96 -5.17
CA SER A 410 12.67 4.45 -6.52
C SER A 410 14.00 4.44 -7.28
N GLU A 411 13.94 4.34 -8.61
CA GLU A 411 15.12 4.39 -9.47
C GLU A 411 15.94 5.68 -9.25
N ALA A 412 15.27 6.80 -8.95
CA ALA A 412 15.90 8.07 -8.56
C ALA A 412 16.59 8.00 -7.18
N GLN A 413 16.10 7.18 -6.24
CA GLN A 413 16.65 7.06 -4.89
C GLN A 413 17.82 6.07 -4.79
N ARG A 414 17.97 5.12 -5.73
CA ARG A 414 19.21 4.33 -5.86
C ARG A 414 20.43 5.21 -6.09
N GLN A 415 20.27 6.35 -6.77
CA GLN A 415 21.34 7.33 -6.96
C GLN A 415 21.75 8.03 -5.65
N ALA A 416 20.84 8.15 -4.68
CA ALA A 416 21.11 8.72 -3.37
C ALA A 416 21.80 7.76 -2.39
N PHE A 417 21.94 6.46 -2.74
CA PHE A 417 22.53 5.48 -1.82
C PHE A 417 23.95 5.79 -1.42
N ARG A 418 24.84 6.02 -2.39
CA ARG A 418 26.25 6.31 -2.07
C ARG A 418 26.42 7.60 -1.28
N PRO A 419 25.76 8.73 -1.63
CA PRO A 419 25.74 9.91 -0.78
C PRO A 419 25.30 9.65 0.66
N ILE A 420 24.23 8.88 0.87
CA ILE A 420 23.73 8.56 2.22
C ILE A 420 24.72 7.65 2.96
N LEU A 421 25.26 6.61 2.30
CA LEU A 421 26.27 5.73 2.90
C LEU A 421 27.49 6.54 3.37
N ARG A 422 27.98 7.49 2.57
CA ARG A 422 29.09 8.37 2.96
C ARG A 422 28.78 9.18 4.20
N LEU A 423 27.61 9.84 4.24
CA LEU A 423 27.20 10.60 5.41
C LEU A 423 27.13 9.73 6.68
N VAL A 424 26.66 8.49 6.55
CA VAL A 424 26.63 7.54 7.68
C VAL A 424 28.05 7.17 8.13
N LEU A 425 28.96 6.89 7.20
CA LEU A 425 30.35 6.57 7.52
C LEU A 425 31.08 7.77 8.15
N ASP A 426 30.84 8.99 7.66
CA ASP A 426 31.39 10.22 8.24
C ASP A 426 30.87 10.42 9.67
N TRP A 427 29.57 10.20 9.89
CA TRP A 427 28.97 10.24 11.22
C TRP A 427 29.59 9.20 12.17
N VAL A 428 29.75 7.94 11.73
CA VAL A 428 30.39 6.88 12.53
C VAL A 428 31.84 7.22 12.85
N SER A 429 32.60 7.76 11.89
CA SER A 429 34.00 8.16 12.12
C SER A 429 34.14 9.25 13.19
N THR A 430 33.11 10.10 13.32
CA THR A 430 33.07 11.19 14.31
C THR A 430 32.59 10.70 15.68
N GLU A 431 31.45 10.00 15.71
CA GLU A 431 30.73 9.63 16.95
C GLU A 431 31.17 8.29 17.54
N ARG A 432 31.93 7.48 16.79
CA ARG A 432 32.48 6.17 17.16
C ARG A 432 33.93 6.02 16.72
N ALA A 433 34.70 7.09 16.86
CA ALA A 433 36.09 7.16 16.43
C ALA A 433 36.94 5.98 16.94
N GLY A 434 37.82 5.47 16.08
CA GLY A 434 38.75 4.40 16.40
C GLY A 434 38.18 2.97 16.36
N GLN A 435 36.91 2.79 15.99
CA GLN A 435 36.29 1.47 15.84
C GLN A 435 36.26 1.03 14.36
N ASP A 436 36.37 -0.28 14.13
CA ASP A 436 36.11 -0.85 12.81
C ASP A 436 34.63 -0.69 12.44
N VAL A 437 34.36 -0.45 11.16
CA VAL A 437 32.98 -0.44 10.64
C VAL A 437 32.69 -1.75 9.94
N LEU A 438 31.61 -2.40 10.34
CA LEU A 438 31.19 -3.72 9.88
C LEU A 438 29.83 -3.64 9.18
N THR A 439 29.55 -4.56 8.25
CA THR A 439 28.21 -4.75 7.69
C THR A 439 28.00 -6.19 7.23
N TRP A 440 26.75 -6.65 7.18
CA TRP A 440 26.37 -7.97 6.68
C TRP A 440 25.58 -7.81 5.39
N LEU A 441 26.12 -8.31 4.29
CA LEU A 441 25.53 -8.16 2.96
C LEU A 441 25.23 -9.52 2.36
N TYR A 442 24.05 -9.66 1.76
CA TYR A 442 23.71 -10.80 0.91
C TYR A 442 24.58 -10.80 -0.35
N ASP A 443 25.16 -11.96 -0.68
CA ASP A 443 26.01 -12.15 -1.87
C ASP A 443 25.27 -11.88 -3.19
N SER A 444 23.96 -12.08 -3.17
CA SER A 444 23.01 -11.83 -4.26
C SER A 444 22.76 -10.34 -4.47
N ASN A 445 22.97 -9.49 -3.46
CA ASN A 445 22.70 -8.05 -3.53
C ASN A 445 23.89 -7.26 -4.10
N ARG A 446 24.12 -7.46 -5.41
CA ARG A 446 25.22 -6.84 -6.17
C ARG A 446 25.28 -5.32 -6.04
N PHE A 447 24.12 -4.67 -5.91
CA PHE A 447 24.04 -3.22 -5.75
C PHE A 447 24.70 -2.77 -4.45
N LEU A 448 24.31 -3.37 -3.31
CA LEU A 448 24.89 -3.03 -2.02
C LEU A 448 26.36 -3.43 -1.94
N THR A 449 26.73 -4.64 -2.37
CA THR A 449 28.14 -5.08 -2.31
C THR A 449 29.06 -4.13 -3.07
N SER A 450 28.66 -3.71 -4.28
CA SER A 450 29.46 -2.77 -5.09
C SER A 450 29.55 -1.39 -4.44
N ALA A 451 28.48 -0.94 -3.78
CA ALA A 451 28.45 0.37 -3.13
C ALA A 451 29.33 0.41 -1.88
N PHE A 452 29.31 -0.62 -1.04
CA PHE A 452 30.18 -0.72 0.14
C PHE A 452 31.65 -0.93 -0.23
N GLU A 453 31.94 -1.76 -1.22
CA GLU A 453 33.31 -1.96 -1.74
C GLU A 453 33.92 -0.64 -2.23
N ALA A 454 33.13 0.18 -2.93
CA ALA A 454 33.56 1.49 -3.40
C ALA A 454 33.82 2.52 -2.28
N GLU A 455 33.38 2.25 -1.05
CA GLU A 455 33.68 3.04 0.15
C GLU A 455 34.72 2.35 1.06
N GLY A 456 35.49 1.40 0.52
CA GLY A 456 36.68 0.81 1.16
C GLY A 456 36.41 -0.42 2.02
N PHE A 457 35.21 -0.99 1.98
CA PHE A 457 34.92 -2.24 2.68
C PHE A 457 35.53 -3.44 1.95
N GLN A 458 36.01 -4.42 2.72
CA GLN A 458 36.50 -5.70 2.22
C GLN A 458 35.79 -6.85 2.93
N VAL A 459 35.66 -8.01 2.29
CA VAL A 459 35.13 -9.21 2.94
C VAL A 459 36.04 -9.60 4.10
N ASP A 460 35.45 -9.80 5.28
CA ASP A 460 36.17 -10.26 6.46
C ASP A 460 36.46 -11.76 6.35
N ALA A 461 37.57 -12.10 5.69
CA ALA A 461 37.92 -13.46 5.33
C ALA A 461 38.06 -14.43 6.53
N GLY A 462 38.23 -13.89 7.75
CA GLY A 462 38.29 -14.68 8.98
C GLY A 462 36.93 -15.10 9.54
N VAL A 463 35.82 -14.54 9.02
CA VAL A 463 34.47 -14.80 9.52
C VAL A 463 33.68 -15.67 8.55
N PRO A 464 33.11 -16.81 9.01
CA PRO A 464 32.27 -17.65 8.19
C PRO A 464 31.09 -16.87 7.62
N LYS A 465 30.74 -17.17 6.37
CA LYS A 465 29.47 -16.73 5.80
C LYS A 465 28.31 -17.28 6.64
N LEU A 466 27.26 -16.48 6.79
CA LEU A 466 26.02 -16.91 7.40
C LEU A 466 25.09 -17.41 6.29
N ASP A 467 24.68 -18.67 6.37
CA ASP A 467 23.60 -19.17 5.53
C ASP A 467 22.29 -18.71 6.16
N VAL A 468 21.69 -17.68 5.57
CA VAL A 468 20.42 -17.13 5.99
C VAL A 468 19.35 -17.70 5.09
N PHE A 469 18.44 -18.48 5.66
CA PHE A 469 17.28 -18.95 4.92
C PHE A 469 16.45 -17.73 4.50
N THR A 470 16.51 -17.39 3.21
CA THR A 470 15.71 -16.32 2.63
C THR A 470 14.41 -16.91 2.16
N ALA A 471 13.43 -16.75 3.02
CA ALA A 471 12.06 -17.11 2.73
C ALA A 471 11.50 -16.45 1.45
N ALA A 472 12.14 -15.36 1.01
CA ALA A 472 11.83 -14.63 -0.20
C ALA A 472 12.20 -15.32 -1.50
N THR A 473 13.32 -16.03 -1.54
CA THR A 473 13.81 -16.72 -2.72
C THR A 473 13.59 -18.23 -2.65
N GLY A 474 13.20 -18.74 -1.48
CA GLY A 474 13.05 -20.19 -1.27
C GLY A 474 14.39 -20.93 -1.17
N ASP A 475 15.49 -20.21 -1.34
CA ASP A 475 16.86 -20.70 -1.29
C ASP A 475 17.57 -20.22 -0.02
N ASN A 476 18.64 -20.92 0.37
CA ASN A 476 19.59 -20.38 1.33
C ASN A 476 20.44 -19.33 0.61
N GLU A 477 20.30 -18.07 1.02
CA GLU A 477 21.22 -17.04 0.61
C GLU A 477 22.35 -16.91 1.63
N SER A 478 23.54 -16.63 1.11
CA SER A 478 24.71 -16.41 1.95
C SER A 478 24.90 -14.93 2.19
N GLN A 479 25.03 -14.57 3.46
CA GLN A 479 25.52 -13.26 3.88
C GLN A 479 27.00 -13.37 4.23
N ARG A 480 27.78 -12.37 3.85
CA ARG A 480 29.16 -12.21 4.30
C ARG A 480 29.29 -10.97 5.16
N ARG A 481 30.17 -11.04 6.16
CA ARG A 481 30.62 -9.87 6.89
C ARG A 481 31.64 -9.11 6.05
N TRP A 482 31.44 -7.81 5.95
CA TRP A 482 32.38 -6.87 5.33
C TRP A 482 32.88 -5.91 6.40
N ARG A 483 34.14 -5.52 6.29
CA ARG A 483 34.85 -4.66 7.25
C ARG A 483 35.55 -3.52 6.53
N ARG A 484 35.42 -2.32 7.07
CA ARG A 484 36.30 -1.16 6.82
C ARG A 484 37.09 -0.90 8.10
N PRO A 485 38.43 -1.09 8.09
CA PRO A 485 39.24 -0.85 9.27
C PRO A 485 39.13 0.59 9.79
N ALA A 486 39.27 0.78 11.09
CA ALA A 486 39.42 2.11 11.68
C ALA A 486 40.60 2.85 11.03
N GLU A 487 40.41 4.14 10.71
CA GLU A 487 41.52 4.97 10.25
C GLU A 487 42.52 5.13 11.40
N VAL A 488 43.77 4.70 11.17
CA VAL A 488 44.86 4.87 12.14
C VAL A 488 45.22 6.35 12.15
N SER A 489 44.92 7.02 13.27
CA SER A 489 45.23 8.44 13.49
C SER A 489 46.71 8.77 13.31
#